data_AF-A0ABD3L8R8-F1
#
_entry.id   AF-A0ABD3L8R8-F1
#
_cell.length_a   1.000
_cell.length_b   1.000
_cell.length_c   1.000
_cell.angle_alpha   90.00
_cell.angle_beta   90.00
_cell.angle_gamma   90.00
#
_symmetry.space_group_name_H-M   'P 1'
#
loop_
_entity.id
_entity.type
_entity.pdbx_description
1 polymer ?
#
loop_
_entity_poly.entity_id
_entity_poly.type
_entity_poly.pdbx_seq_one_letter_code
_entity_poly.pdbx_strand_id
1 'polypeptide(L)'
;MAQKWKAEFTSQGWSSREGEMASPAVALLSPCRFSFLPTPRRIGFAVATGSRLRRCSMSQAPSDSAAASAAASASASASAAEDVMVQYVVLRRDLIDAWPLGSVVTQGCHASVAAIWSHRDDPITLQYCSPDNLDSMHKVTLEVKGEAQILNLAEKLKAGDIAHKLWIEQPENIPSCLATKPYPKSVISSYFKKLKLCK
;
A
#
# COMPACT_ATOMS: atom_id res chain seq x y z
N MET A 1 19.86 -14.90 22.04
CA MET A 1 18.83 -15.90 21.67
C MET A 1 18.44 -15.63 20.23
N ALA A 2 18.55 -16.58 19.32
CA ALA A 2 18.09 -16.39 17.93
C ALA A 2 16.65 -16.92 17.82
N GLN A 3 15.67 -16.04 17.69
CA GLN A 3 14.29 -16.47 17.47
C GLN A 3 14.14 -17.07 16.07
N LYS A 4 13.54 -18.26 16.05
CA LYS A 4 13.41 -19.11 14.86
C LYS A 4 12.22 -18.62 14.04
N TRP A 5 12.48 -17.84 13.00
CA TRP A 5 11.42 -17.30 12.15
C TRP A 5 10.75 -18.41 11.35
N LYS A 6 9.63 -18.91 11.86
CA LYS A 6 8.64 -19.61 11.05
C LYS A 6 7.65 -18.58 10.54
N ALA A 7 7.66 -18.35 9.23
CA ALA A 7 6.54 -17.70 8.57
C ALA A 7 5.36 -18.69 8.51
N GLU A 8 4.54 -18.72 9.56
CA GLU A 8 3.25 -19.41 9.52
C GLU A 8 2.26 -18.52 8.77
N PHE A 9 2.25 -18.69 7.44
CA PHE A 9 1.29 -18.04 6.54
C PHE A 9 -0.09 -18.71 6.68
N THR A 10 -0.75 -18.49 7.81
CA THR A 10 -2.06 -19.07 8.09
C THR A 10 -3.12 -18.35 7.26
N SER A 11 -3.58 -18.98 6.18
CA SER A 11 -4.65 -18.46 5.33
C SER A 11 -6.02 -18.56 6.03
N GLN A 12 -6.33 -17.60 6.91
CA GLN A 12 -7.66 -17.38 7.48
C GLN A 12 -7.70 -15.99 8.14
N GLY A 13 -8.64 -15.13 7.73
CA GLY A 13 -8.71 -13.77 8.28
C GLY A 13 -9.53 -12.72 7.51
N TRP A 14 -10.13 -13.05 6.36
CA TRP A 14 -11.16 -12.21 5.74
C TRP A 14 -12.42 -13.06 5.57
N SER A 15 -13.43 -12.80 6.40
CA SER A 15 -14.72 -13.51 6.36
C SER A 15 -15.85 -12.51 6.31
N SER A 16 -16.47 -12.37 5.15
CA SER A 16 -17.86 -11.92 5.08
C SER A 16 -18.78 -13.09 5.45
N ARG A 17 -19.99 -12.77 5.91
CA ARG A 17 -21.01 -13.71 6.39
C ARG A 17 -21.35 -14.79 5.36
N GLU A 18 -21.42 -16.03 5.83
CA GLU A 18 -22.60 -16.90 5.77
C GLU A 18 -22.39 -18.09 6.74
N GLY A 19 -23.46 -18.78 7.15
CA GLY A 19 -23.39 -19.75 8.26
C GLY A 19 -23.91 -21.12 7.87
N GLU A 20 -23.36 -22.16 8.53
CA GLU A 20 -24.03 -23.39 8.96
C GLU A 20 -23.06 -24.15 9.91
N MET A 21 -23.55 -24.82 10.96
CA MET A 21 -22.71 -25.62 11.87
C MET A 21 -22.69 -27.12 11.46
N ALA A 22 -21.50 -27.73 11.37
CA ALA A 22 -21.32 -29.17 11.56
C ALA A 22 -19.89 -29.51 12.05
N SER A 23 -19.76 -30.54 12.88
CA SER A 23 -18.51 -30.93 13.58
C SER A 23 -17.65 -31.94 12.78
N PRO A 24 -16.39 -32.20 13.19
CA PRO A 24 -15.36 -32.75 12.30
C PRO A 24 -15.28 -34.28 12.26
N ALA A 25 -14.73 -34.80 11.15
CA ALA A 25 -14.17 -36.14 11.05
C ALA A 25 -12.69 -36.05 10.65
N VAL A 26 -11.81 -36.66 11.46
CA VAL A 26 -10.36 -36.67 11.23
C VAL A 26 -9.99 -37.84 10.33
N ALA A 27 -9.33 -37.59 9.20
CA ALA A 27 -8.80 -38.62 8.31
C ALA A 27 -7.33 -38.35 7.96
N LEU A 28 -6.44 -39.21 8.46
CA LEU A 28 -5.01 -39.24 8.13
C LEU A 28 -4.81 -39.95 6.78
N LEU A 29 -4.15 -39.31 5.80
CA LEU A 29 -3.63 -39.99 4.61
C LEU A 29 -2.22 -39.53 4.22
N SER A 30 -1.46 -40.48 3.68
CA SER A 30 0.00 -40.43 3.52
C SER A 30 0.53 -39.57 2.36
N PRO A 31 1.81 -39.16 2.39
CA PRO A 31 2.44 -38.43 1.30
C PRO A 31 2.79 -39.34 0.12
N CYS A 32 2.20 -39.10 -1.05
CA CYS A 32 2.59 -39.74 -2.30
C CYS A 32 3.61 -38.92 -3.09
N ARG A 33 4.46 -39.63 -3.85
CA ARG A 33 5.72 -39.13 -4.40
C ARG A 33 5.57 -38.13 -5.56
N PHE A 34 6.55 -37.25 -5.64
CA PHE A 34 6.85 -36.41 -6.80
C PHE A 34 7.22 -37.28 -8.02
N SER A 35 6.66 -36.98 -9.19
CA SER A 35 7.13 -37.49 -10.49
C SER A 35 6.95 -36.39 -11.56
N PHE A 36 7.96 -36.24 -12.42
CA PHE A 36 8.15 -35.11 -13.32
C PHE A 36 7.72 -35.42 -14.77
N LEU A 37 7.30 -34.37 -15.51
CA LEU A 37 7.24 -34.25 -16.99
C LEU A 37 6.19 -35.10 -17.75
N PRO A 38 5.84 -34.75 -19.01
CA PRO A 38 6.22 -33.58 -19.84
C PRO A 38 5.04 -32.72 -20.36
N THR A 39 5.36 -31.64 -21.09
CA THR A 39 4.42 -30.76 -21.80
C THR A 39 3.85 -31.36 -23.09
N PRO A 40 2.68 -30.88 -23.56
CA PRO A 40 2.58 -30.58 -24.99
C PRO A 40 1.75 -29.34 -25.40
N ARG A 41 2.27 -28.66 -26.42
CA ARG A 41 1.59 -28.05 -27.59
C ARG A 41 0.36 -27.13 -27.40
N ARG A 42 0.66 -25.83 -27.50
CA ARG A 42 0.01 -24.80 -28.35
C ARG A 42 -1.10 -25.29 -29.30
N ILE A 43 -2.32 -24.79 -29.10
CA ILE A 43 -3.41 -24.74 -30.10
C ILE A 43 -3.82 -23.28 -30.24
N GLY A 44 -4.04 -22.81 -31.47
CA GLY A 44 -4.51 -21.45 -31.74
C GLY A 44 -5.81 -21.46 -32.55
N PHE A 45 -6.74 -20.58 -32.15
CA PHE A 45 -8.00 -20.21 -32.82
C PHE A 45 -8.44 -18.89 -32.14
N ALA A 46 -9.08 -17.91 -32.79
CA ALA A 46 -9.11 -17.51 -34.19
C ALA A 46 -9.49 -16.01 -34.25
N VAL A 47 -9.25 -15.36 -35.39
CA VAL A 47 -9.63 -13.95 -35.60
C VAL A 47 -11.15 -13.83 -35.73
N ALA A 48 -11.75 -12.88 -35.01
CA ALA A 48 -13.12 -12.42 -35.24
C ALA A 48 -13.13 -10.89 -35.47
N THR A 49 -13.19 -10.49 -36.73
CA THR A 49 -13.37 -9.09 -37.15
C THR A 49 -14.82 -8.64 -36.91
N GLY A 50 -15.02 -7.59 -36.14
CA GLY A 50 -16.35 -7.07 -35.77
C GLY A 50 -16.47 -5.55 -35.87
N SER A 51 -16.39 -5.01 -37.09
CA SER A 51 -16.52 -3.57 -37.34
C SER A 51 -17.97 -3.08 -37.31
N ARG A 52 -18.29 -2.03 -36.52
CA ARG A 52 -19.40 -1.12 -36.83
C ARG A 52 -19.20 0.29 -36.27
N LEU A 53 -18.92 1.23 -37.17
CA LEU A 53 -19.04 2.67 -36.95
C LEU A 53 -20.51 3.06 -36.81
N ARG A 54 -20.85 3.95 -35.87
CA ARG A 54 -21.89 4.98 -36.07
C ARG A 54 -21.48 6.30 -35.43
N ARG A 55 -21.87 7.39 -36.10
CA ARG A 55 -21.48 8.80 -35.88
C ARG A 55 -22.78 9.63 -35.87
N CYS A 56 -22.88 10.60 -34.96
CA CYS A 56 -23.57 11.91 -35.05
C CYS A 56 -23.32 12.61 -33.69
N SER A 57 -22.78 13.83 -33.53
CA SER A 57 -22.91 15.14 -34.20
C SER A 57 -23.88 16.10 -33.50
N MET A 58 -23.31 16.97 -32.65
CA MET A 58 -23.63 18.39 -32.34
C MET A 58 -25.08 18.91 -32.32
N SER A 59 -25.49 19.54 -31.20
CA SER A 59 -26.40 20.73 -31.14
C SER A 59 -26.35 21.45 -29.77
N GLN A 60 -26.84 22.71 -29.71
CA GLN A 60 -26.55 23.75 -28.68
C GLN A 60 -27.81 24.60 -28.32
N ALA A 61 -27.94 25.30 -27.19
CA ALA A 61 -27.14 25.25 -25.94
C ALA A 61 -27.89 25.64 -24.61
N PRO A 62 -28.30 26.91 -24.31
CA PRO A 62 -28.13 27.39 -22.92
C PRO A 62 -29.34 28.04 -22.22
N SER A 63 -29.28 28.14 -20.88
CA SER A 63 -29.86 29.24 -20.08
C SER A 63 -29.35 29.23 -18.62
N ASP A 64 -28.74 30.35 -18.18
CA ASP A 64 -28.87 31.06 -16.89
C ASP A 64 -28.80 30.33 -15.51
N SER A 65 -28.28 30.91 -14.42
CA SER A 65 -27.40 32.07 -14.19
C SER A 65 -26.91 32.08 -12.72
N ALA A 66 -25.71 32.64 -12.48
CA ALA A 66 -25.19 33.22 -11.23
C ALA A 66 -25.44 32.55 -9.85
N ALA A 67 -24.33 32.18 -9.18
CA ALA A 67 -23.95 32.78 -7.88
C ALA A 67 -22.45 32.55 -7.59
N ALA A 68 -21.82 33.49 -6.88
CA ALA A 68 -20.37 33.50 -6.68
C ALA A 68 -19.90 32.67 -5.47
N SER A 69 -18.69 32.12 -5.56
CA SER A 69 -17.82 31.93 -4.40
C SER A 69 -16.37 32.18 -4.81
N ALA A 70 -15.83 33.31 -4.39
CA ALA A 70 -14.44 33.69 -4.59
C ALA A 70 -13.70 33.62 -3.25
N ALA A 71 -12.86 32.59 -3.05
CA ALA A 71 -11.82 32.58 -2.04
C ALA A 71 -10.77 31.49 -2.32
N ALA A 72 -9.52 31.76 -1.92
CA ALA A 72 -8.44 30.77 -1.75
C ALA A 72 -7.83 30.08 -3.00
N SER A 73 -7.53 30.85 -4.06
CA SER A 73 -6.40 30.49 -4.95
C SER A 73 -5.07 30.80 -4.26
N ALA A 74 -4.59 29.89 -3.41
CA ALA A 74 -3.36 30.07 -2.64
C ALA A 74 -2.10 29.75 -3.46
N SER A 75 -1.24 30.76 -3.65
CA SER A 75 0.20 30.65 -3.92
C SER A 75 0.66 29.63 -4.97
N ALA A 76 0.33 29.86 -6.24
CA ALA A 76 0.99 29.18 -7.37
C ALA A 76 2.36 29.81 -7.67
N SER A 77 3.35 29.59 -6.80
CA SER A 77 4.76 29.98 -7.04
C SER A 77 5.79 29.19 -6.22
N ALA A 78 5.58 27.89 -6.02
CA ALA A 78 6.68 26.96 -5.79
C ALA A 78 7.22 26.50 -7.15
N SER A 79 8.56 26.44 -7.29
CA SER A 79 9.26 26.06 -8.51
C SER A 79 8.71 24.79 -9.17
N ALA A 80 8.52 24.80 -10.49
CA ALA A 80 8.05 23.68 -11.30
C ALA A 80 9.07 22.52 -11.47
N ALA A 81 9.75 22.14 -10.39
CA ALA A 81 10.20 20.78 -10.23
C ALA A 81 8.95 19.93 -9.99
N GLU A 82 8.79 18.81 -10.71
CA GLU A 82 7.65 17.92 -10.48
C GLU A 82 7.60 17.48 -9.00
N ASP A 83 6.41 17.53 -8.40
CA ASP A 83 6.25 17.18 -6.99
C ASP A 83 6.36 15.66 -6.81
N VAL A 84 7.59 15.21 -6.57
CA VAL A 84 7.99 13.81 -6.49
C VAL A 84 7.06 13.04 -5.55
N MET A 85 6.43 11.99 -6.08
CA MET A 85 5.62 11.06 -5.30
C MET A 85 6.51 10.25 -4.36
N VAL A 86 6.18 10.22 -3.07
CA VAL A 86 6.98 9.59 -2.03
C VAL A 86 6.12 8.73 -1.11
N GLN A 87 6.62 7.53 -0.78
CA GLN A 87 6.14 6.74 0.35
C GLN A 87 7.09 6.96 1.54
N TYR A 88 6.55 7.38 2.68
CA TYR A 88 7.29 7.40 3.94
C TYR A 88 7.14 6.04 4.65
N VAL A 89 8.26 5.51 5.13
CA VAL A 89 8.33 4.31 5.98
C VAL A 89 9.00 4.73 7.28
N VAL A 90 8.40 4.41 8.42
CA VAL A 90 8.88 4.80 9.75
C VAL A 90 9.13 3.54 10.57
N LEU A 91 10.37 3.41 11.02
CA LEU A 91 10.85 2.29 11.83
C LEU A 91 11.09 2.73 13.27
N ARG A 92 11.04 1.75 14.17
CA ARG A 92 11.26 1.90 15.60
C ARG A 92 12.72 1.64 15.95
N ARG A 93 13.42 2.64 16.49
CA ARG A 93 14.85 2.53 16.86
C ARG A 93 15.09 1.47 17.93
N ASP A 94 14.23 1.42 18.94
CA ASP A 94 14.24 0.39 19.98
C ASP A 94 14.14 -1.04 19.41
N LEU A 95 13.38 -1.24 18.32
CA LEU A 95 13.33 -2.52 17.62
C LEU A 95 14.55 -2.76 16.72
N ILE A 96 15.13 -1.72 16.08
CA ILE A 96 16.39 -1.85 15.33
C ILE A 96 17.54 -2.28 16.24
N ASP A 97 17.58 -1.78 17.48
CA ASP A 97 18.62 -2.12 18.45
C ASP A 97 18.40 -3.51 19.10
N ALA A 98 17.15 -4.01 19.15
CA ALA A 98 16.80 -5.26 19.81
C ALA A 98 16.61 -6.47 18.86
N TRP A 99 16.25 -6.25 17.59
CA TRP A 99 15.88 -7.30 16.64
C TRP A 99 16.95 -7.50 15.56
N PRO A 100 17.02 -8.68 14.90
CA PRO A 100 17.83 -8.85 13.71
C PRO A 100 17.45 -7.84 12.62
N LEU A 101 18.44 -7.26 11.93
CA LEU A 101 18.20 -6.26 10.88
C LEU A 101 17.19 -6.74 9.81
N GLY A 102 17.32 -8.00 9.37
CA GLY A 102 16.39 -8.60 8.41
C GLY A 102 14.95 -8.68 8.93
N SER A 103 14.74 -8.80 10.24
CA SER A 103 13.42 -8.73 10.86
C SER A 103 12.82 -7.34 10.65
N VAL A 104 13.53 -6.29 11.03
CA VAL A 104 13.03 -4.92 10.90
C VAL A 104 12.82 -4.49 9.43
N VAL A 105 13.72 -4.89 8.51
CA VAL A 105 13.54 -4.64 7.07
C VAL A 105 12.22 -5.24 6.56
N THR A 106 11.91 -6.48 6.96
CA THR A 106 10.69 -7.17 6.54
C THR A 106 9.43 -6.49 7.09
N GLN A 107 9.46 -5.95 8.32
CA GLN A 107 8.37 -5.13 8.85
C GLN A 107 8.11 -3.89 7.96
N GLY A 108 9.18 -3.22 7.51
CA GLY A 108 9.09 -2.11 6.56
C GLY A 108 8.50 -2.49 5.21
N CYS A 109 8.86 -3.67 4.69
CA CYS A 109 8.28 -4.24 3.47
C CYS A 109 6.78 -4.54 3.63
N HIS A 110 6.38 -5.20 4.72
CA HIS A 110 4.98 -5.51 5.01
C HIS A 110 4.13 -4.25 5.15
N ALA A 111 4.57 -3.27 5.93
CA ALA A 111 3.89 -1.99 6.07
C ALA A 111 3.73 -1.27 4.71
N SER A 112 4.82 -1.18 3.93
CA SER A 112 4.83 -0.55 2.60
C SER A 112 3.81 -1.15 1.64
N VAL A 113 3.84 -2.49 1.49
CA VAL A 113 2.98 -3.21 0.54
C VAL A 113 1.53 -3.16 1.00
N ALA A 114 1.25 -3.32 2.29
CA ALA A 114 -0.10 -3.21 2.83
C ALA A 114 -0.68 -1.79 2.67
N ALA A 115 0.12 -0.74 2.84
CA ALA A 115 -0.31 0.64 2.62
C ALA A 115 -0.67 0.91 1.14
N ILE A 116 0.13 0.41 0.20
CA ILE A 116 -0.13 0.51 -1.25
C ILE A 116 -1.39 -0.30 -1.61
N TRP A 117 -1.44 -1.58 -1.24
CA TRP A 117 -2.52 -2.50 -1.62
C TRP A 117 -3.91 -2.06 -1.11
N SER A 118 -3.95 -1.46 0.09
CA SER A 118 -5.19 -0.92 0.68
C SER A 118 -5.74 0.28 -0.08
N HIS A 119 -4.92 0.95 -0.90
CA HIS A 119 -5.26 2.15 -1.66
C HIS A 119 -4.86 2.02 -3.14
N ARG A 120 -4.81 0.79 -3.67
CA ARG A 120 -4.35 0.49 -5.04
C ARG A 120 -5.20 1.15 -6.13
N ASP A 121 -6.46 1.44 -5.82
CA ASP A 121 -7.45 2.05 -6.72
C ASP A 121 -7.46 3.60 -6.63
N ASP A 122 -6.61 4.18 -5.77
CA ASP A 122 -6.46 5.64 -5.60
C ASP A 122 -5.58 6.25 -6.72
N PRO A 123 -5.94 7.39 -7.32
CA PRO A 123 -5.20 7.98 -8.44
C PRO A 123 -3.71 8.25 -8.17
N ILE A 124 -3.35 8.62 -6.93
CA ILE A 124 -1.96 8.92 -6.55
C ILE A 124 -1.16 7.61 -6.42
N THR A 125 -1.77 6.56 -5.88
CA THR A 125 -1.15 5.22 -5.83
C THR A 125 -0.97 4.64 -7.23
N LEU A 126 -1.99 4.78 -8.10
CA LEU A 126 -1.94 4.36 -9.50
C LEU A 126 -0.84 5.09 -10.27
N GLN A 127 -0.67 6.40 -10.05
CA GLN A 127 0.43 7.17 -10.65
C GLN A 127 1.80 6.69 -10.13
N TYR A 128 1.94 6.47 -8.83
CA TYR A 128 3.19 5.98 -8.22
C TYR A 128 3.58 4.57 -8.71
N CYS A 129 2.60 3.70 -8.94
CA CYS A 129 2.80 2.34 -9.46
C CYS A 129 2.61 2.21 -10.98
N SER A 130 2.57 3.33 -11.72
CA SER A 130 2.44 3.31 -13.18
C SER A 130 3.74 2.84 -13.86
N PRO A 131 3.69 2.27 -15.08
CA PRO A 131 4.88 1.75 -15.77
C PRO A 131 6.03 2.76 -15.87
N ASP A 132 5.72 4.04 -16.08
CA ASP A 132 6.70 5.12 -16.21
C ASP A 132 7.38 5.48 -14.86
N ASN A 133 6.76 5.13 -13.73
CA ASN A 133 7.24 5.46 -12.38
C ASN A 133 7.72 4.26 -11.55
N LEU A 134 7.53 3.01 -12.01
CA LEU A 134 7.91 1.82 -11.24
C LEU A 134 9.41 1.78 -10.90
N ASP A 135 10.28 2.12 -11.87
CA ASP A 135 11.73 2.16 -11.67
C ASP A 135 12.23 3.43 -10.95
N SER A 136 11.35 4.43 -10.76
CA SER A 136 11.65 5.71 -10.09
C SER A 136 10.93 5.90 -8.75
N MET A 137 10.25 4.86 -8.23
CA MET A 137 9.51 4.88 -6.97
C MET A 137 10.37 5.38 -5.78
N HIS A 138 10.08 6.60 -5.31
CA HIS A 138 10.81 7.18 -4.18
C HIS A 138 10.26 6.71 -2.83
N LYS A 139 11.16 6.32 -1.94
CA LYS A 139 10.86 5.89 -0.56
C LYS A 139 11.79 6.59 0.42
N VAL A 140 11.25 7.05 1.54
CA VAL A 140 12.04 7.71 2.61
C VAL A 140 11.84 6.94 3.92
N THR A 141 12.91 6.30 4.38
CA THR A 141 12.92 5.55 5.65
C THR A 141 13.38 6.43 6.81
N LEU A 142 12.49 6.65 7.77
CA LEU A 142 12.70 7.47 8.95
C LEU A 142 12.65 6.62 10.22
N GLU A 143 13.15 7.16 11.32
CA GLU A 143 13.11 6.51 12.64
C GLU A 143 12.38 7.35 13.70
N VAL A 144 11.71 6.63 14.62
CA VAL A 144 11.20 7.13 15.89
C VAL A 144 11.83 6.36 17.04
N LYS A 145 11.90 6.96 18.24
CA LYS A 145 12.60 6.33 19.38
C LYS A 145 11.93 5.05 19.91
N GLY A 146 10.62 4.90 19.72
CA GLY A 146 9.87 3.75 20.22
C GLY A 146 8.37 3.89 20.10
N GLU A 147 7.66 2.96 20.73
CA GLU A 147 6.21 2.75 20.59
C GLU A 147 5.35 4.02 20.73
N ALA A 148 5.50 4.74 21.83
CA ALA A 148 4.71 5.95 22.07
C ALA A 148 4.83 6.97 20.93
N GLN A 149 5.99 7.07 20.27
CA GLN A 149 6.19 8.00 19.16
C GLN A 149 5.56 7.50 17.85
N ILE A 150 5.54 6.18 17.59
CA ILE A 150 4.90 5.65 16.37
C ILE A 150 3.37 5.73 16.46
N LEU A 151 2.80 5.54 17.66
CA LEU A 151 1.37 5.69 17.92
C LEU A 151 0.92 7.16 17.80
N ASN A 152 1.62 8.09 18.45
CA ASN A 152 1.36 9.54 18.29
C ASN A 152 1.48 10.00 16.83
N LEU A 153 2.40 9.41 16.05
CA LEU A 153 2.50 9.69 14.62
C LEU A 153 1.28 9.16 13.84
N ALA A 154 0.84 7.93 14.11
CA ALA A 154 -0.34 7.35 13.48
C ALA A 154 -1.60 8.19 13.76
N GLU A 155 -1.80 8.62 15.01
CA GLU A 155 -2.89 9.52 15.40
C GLU A 155 -2.83 10.87 14.69
N LYS A 156 -1.64 11.49 14.63
CA LYS A 156 -1.43 12.75 13.90
C LYS A 156 -1.72 12.63 12.40
N LEU A 157 -1.30 11.51 11.78
CA LEU A 157 -1.57 11.25 10.36
C LEU A 157 -3.06 11.01 10.13
N LYS A 158 -3.73 10.25 11.00
CA LYS A 158 -5.19 10.04 10.96
C LYS A 158 -5.98 11.34 11.12
N ALA A 159 -5.56 12.22 12.04
CA ALA A 159 -6.18 13.53 12.24
C ALA A 159 -5.94 14.50 11.06
N GLY A 160 -4.90 14.26 10.26
CA GLY A 160 -4.58 15.00 9.04
C GLY A 160 -5.12 14.36 7.75
N ASP A 161 -5.98 13.34 7.84
CA ASP A 161 -6.50 12.51 6.74
C ASP A 161 -5.40 11.93 5.81
N ILE A 162 -4.23 11.62 6.39
CA ILE A 162 -3.13 10.97 5.69
C ILE A 162 -3.26 9.45 5.84
N ALA A 163 -3.66 8.80 4.74
CA ALA A 163 -3.79 7.35 4.64
C ALA A 163 -2.45 6.64 4.91
N HIS A 164 -2.46 5.73 5.87
CA HIS A 164 -1.28 4.99 6.30
C HIS A 164 -1.66 3.63 6.87
N LYS A 165 -0.68 2.72 6.89
CA LYS A 165 -0.75 1.44 7.58
C LYS A 165 0.22 1.47 8.76
N LEU A 166 -0.32 1.35 9.97
CA LEU A 166 0.45 0.86 11.11
C LEU A 166 0.49 -0.68 11.01
N TRP A 167 1.69 -1.25 10.98
CA TRP A 167 1.91 -2.69 11.01
C TRP A 167 2.07 -3.15 12.46
N ILE A 168 1.32 -4.20 12.81
CA ILE A 168 1.29 -4.80 14.14
C ILE A 168 1.82 -6.23 13.98
N GLU A 169 2.98 -6.51 14.53
CA GLU A 169 3.59 -7.84 14.46
C GLU A 169 2.90 -8.81 15.42
N GLN A 170 2.69 -10.04 14.98
CA GLN A 170 2.04 -11.12 15.73
C GLN A 170 3.06 -12.21 16.11
N PRO A 171 2.84 -12.95 17.21
CA PRO A 171 1.68 -12.91 18.11
C PRO A 171 1.71 -11.82 19.20
N GLU A 172 2.83 -11.13 19.42
CA GLU A 172 3.01 -10.20 20.56
C GLU A 172 2.25 -8.87 20.42
N ASN A 173 1.60 -8.61 19.29
CA ASN A 173 0.82 -7.39 18.98
C ASN A 173 1.65 -6.08 19.03
N ILE A 174 2.91 -6.14 18.60
CA ILE A 174 3.85 -5.01 18.68
C ILE A 174 3.68 -4.07 17.47
N PRO A 175 3.37 -2.77 17.65
CA PRO A 175 3.36 -1.80 16.57
C PRO A 175 4.80 -1.50 16.11
N SER A 176 5.26 -2.20 15.08
CA SER A 176 6.68 -2.27 14.70
C SER A 176 7.10 -1.25 13.65
N CYS A 177 6.21 -0.96 12.70
CA CYS A 177 6.48 -0.07 11.56
C CYS A 177 5.21 0.66 11.12
N LEU A 178 5.37 1.85 10.55
CA LEU A 178 4.30 2.60 9.89
C LEU A 178 4.74 2.93 8.46
N ALA A 179 3.86 2.75 7.47
CA ALA A 179 4.09 3.24 6.11
C ALA A 179 2.87 4.00 5.59
N THR A 180 3.08 5.08 4.85
CA THR A 180 1.98 5.83 4.24
C THR A 180 1.57 5.23 2.90
N LYS A 181 0.38 5.59 2.41
CA LYS A 181 0.14 5.59 0.95
C LYS A 181 1.21 6.47 0.27
N PRO A 182 1.56 6.27 -1.01
CA PRO A 182 2.27 7.29 -1.77
C PRO A 182 1.53 8.63 -1.76
N TYR A 183 2.27 9.72 -1.62
CA TYR A 183 1.75 11.10 -1.67
C TYR A 183 2.71 12.05 -2.39
N PRO A 184 2.21 13.15 -2.97
CA PRO A 184 3.06 14.25 -3.44
C PRO A 184 3.84 14.85 -2.26
N LYS A 185 5.15 15.01 -2.39
CA LYS A 185 6.05 15.40 -1.29
C LYS A 185 5.67 16.75 -0.66
N SER A 186 5.12 17.68 -1.43
CA SER A 186 4.62 18.97 -0.90
C SER A 186 3.54 18.79 0.18
N VAL A 187 2.60 17.85 -0.02
CA VAL A 187 1.47 17.58 0.86
C VAL A 187 1.93 16.92 2.17
N ILE A 188 2.70 15.84 2.05
CA ILE A 188 2.97 14.94 3.18
C ILE A 188 4.19 15.34 4.01
N SER A 189 5.20 16.02 3.43
CA SER A 189 6.50 16.20 4.10
C SER A 189 6.43 16.94 5.43
N SER A 190 5.45 17.84 5.60
CA SER A 190 5.19 18.62 6.83
C SER A 190 5.00 17.75 8.07
N TYR A 191 4.43 16.56 7.93
CA TYR A 191 4.18 15.63 9.03
C TYR A 191 5.49 15.04 9.59
N PHE A 192 6.49 14.87 8.73
CA PHE A 192 7.71 14.09 8.96
C PHE A 192 8.98 14.93 9.21
N LYS A 193 8.96 16.25 8.99
CA LYS A 193 10.15 17.15 9.12
C LYS A 193 10.92 17.07 10.45
N LYS A 194 10.29 16.58 11.52
CA LYS A 194 10.89 16.44 12.87
C LYS A 194 11.53 15.07 13.13
N LEU A 195 11.31 14.09 12.26
CA LEU A 195 11.88 12.74 12.38
C LEU A 195 13.27 12.69 11.73
N LYS A 196 14.08 11.72 12.17
CA LYS A 196 15.42 11.51 11.61
C LYS A 196 15.36 10.46 10.50
N LEU A 197 16.29 10.55 9.55
CA LEU A 197 16.56 9.45 8.62
C LEU A 197 17.04 8.23 9.41
N CYS A 198 16.48 7.06 9.13
CA CYS A 198 16.92 5.81 9.74
C CYS A 198 18.34 5.47 9.27
N LYS A 199 19.20 5.02 10.20
CA LYS A 199 20.61 4.66 9.95
C LYS A 199 20.96 3.28 10.49
#